data_AF-A0A929CBX5-F1
#
_entry.id   AF-A0A929CBX5-F1
#
_cell.length_a   1.000
_cell.length_b   1.000
_cell.length_c   1.000
_cell.angle_alpha   90.00
_cell.angle_beta   90.00
_cell.angle_gamma   90.00
#
_symmetry.space_group_name_H-M   'P 1'
#
loop_
_entity.id
_entity.type
_entity.pdbx_description
1 polymer ?
#
loop_
_entity_poly.entity_id
_entity_poly.type
_entity_poly.pdbx_seq_one_letter_code
_entity_poly.pdbx_strand_id
1 'polypeptide(L)' 'MEEKLYLYPVWVRFWHWANAILCLLLILTGLSMQYSDPEYPIIRFDWAVSIHDISGIIL' A
#
# COMPACT_ATOMS: atom_id res chain seq x y z
N MET A 1 33.59 -11.88 -17.92
CA MET A 1 32.82 -10.93 -17.09
C MET A 1 31.46 -10.83 -17.73
N GLU A 2 30.41 -11.33 -17.09
CA GLU A 2 29.04 -11.09 -17.57
C GLU A 2 28.70 -9.62 -17.38
N GLU A 3 28.32 -8.97 -18.48
CA GLU A 3 27.81 -7.61 -18.48
C GLU A 3 26.40 -7.63 -17.86
N LYS A 4 26.27 -7.17 -16.61
CA LYS A 4 24.96 -7.06 -15.96
C LYS A 4 24.17 -5.95 -16.66
N LEU A 5 23.34 -6.35 -17.61
CA LEU A 5 22.44 -5.44 -18.32
C LEU A 5 21.46 -4.84 -17.31
N TYR A 6 21.61 -3.55 -17.00
CA TYR A 6 20.67 -2.83 -16.16
C TYR A 6 19.39 -2.56 -16.95
N LEU A 7 18.42 -3.46 -16.82
CA LEU A 7 17.12 -3.33 -17.48
C LEU A 7 16.28 -2.19 -16.91
N TYR A 8 16.45 -1.88 -15.62
CA TYR A 8 15.61 -0.92 -14.91
C TYR A 8 16.45 0.14 -14.20
N PRO A 9 16.16 1.43 -14.41
CA PRO A 9 16.77 2.51 -13.66
C PRO A 9 16.52 2.33 -12.16
N VAL A 10 17.50 2.72 -11.34
CA VAL A 10 17.37 2.68 -9.87
C VAL A 10 16.14 3.48 -9.40
N TRP A 11 15.84 4.62 -10.03
CA TRP A 11 14.65 5.43 -9.75
C TRP A 11 13.33 4.67 -9.94
N VAL A 12 13.20 3.88 -11.02
CA VAL A 12 12.00 3.09 -11.28
C VAL A 12 11.79 2.02 -10.21
N ARG A 13 12.88 1.45 -9.66
CA ARG A 13 12.78 0.52 -8.55
C ARG A 13 12.27 1.20 -7.28
N PHE A 14 12.77 2.40 -6.96
CA PHE A 14 12.26 3.17 -5.82
C PHE A 14 10.78 3.53 -5.97
N TRP A 15 10.36 3.97 -7.16
CA TRP A 15 8.96 4.21 -7.47
C TRP A 15 8.10 2.95 -7.30
N HIS A 16 8.56 1.81 -7.81
CA HIS A 16 7.86 0.54 -7.68
C HIS A 16 7.71 0.09 -6.22
N TRP A 17 8.74 0.27 -5.39
CA TRP A 17 8.65 -0.03 -3.96
C TRP A 17 7.67 0.89 -3.23
N ALA A 18 7.60 2.17 -3.59
CA ALA A 18 6.59 3.08 -3.04
C ALA A 18 5.17 2.59 -3.37
N ASN A 19 4.91 2.23 -4.63
CA ASN A 19 3.62 1.66 -5.05
C ASN A 19 3.32 0.32 -4.38
N ALA A 20 4.34 -0.53 -4.19
CA ALA A 20 4.17 -1.79 -3.46
C ALA A 20 3.71 -1.56 -2.02
N ILE A 21 4.28 -0.55 -1.34
CA ILE A 21 3.87 -0.17 0.03
C ILE A 21 2.43 0.34 0.04
N LEU A 22 2.03 1.18 -0.92
CA LEU A 22 0.67 1.69 -1.04
C LEU A 22 -0.35 0.57 -1.31
N CYS A 23 -0.01 -0.39 -2.18
CA CYS A 23 -0.81 -1.60 -2.39
C CYS A 23 -1.01 -2.40 -1.10
N LEU A 24 0.06 -2.58 -0.30
CA LEU A 24 -0.06 -3.27 0.99
C LEU A 24 -0.97 -2.51 1.96
N LEU A 25 -0.86 -1.17 2.01
CA LEU A 25 -1.75 -0.34 2.83
C LEU A 25 -3.21 -0.45 2.41
N LEU A 26 -3.50 -0.51 1.10
CA LEU A 26 -4.84 -0.74 0.58
C LEU A 26 -5.40 -2.09 1.00
N ILE A 27 -4.60 -3.16 0.92
CA ILE A 27 -5.03 -4.49 1.35
C ILE A 27 -5.33 -4.50 2.86
N LEU A 28 -4.43 -3.93 3.68
CA LEU A 28 -4.59 -3.92 5.14
C LEU A 28 -5.80 -3.09 5.58
N THR A 29 -5.96 -1.89 5.05
CA THR A 29 -7.12 -1.03 5.37
C THR A 29 -8.42 -1.60 4.81
N GLY A 30 -8.39 -2.20 3.61
CA GLY A 30 -9.54 -2.91 3.03
C GLY A 30 -10.00 -4.08 3.88
N LEU A 31 -9.07 -4.93 4.34
CA LEU A 31 -9.37 -6.01 5.28
C LEU A 31 -9.87 -5.47 6.62
N SER A 32 -9.26 -4.41 7.15
CA SER A 32 -9.70 -3.77 8.39
C SER A 32 -11.13 -3.28 8.29
N MET A 33 -11.54 -2.67 7.17
CA MET A 33 -12.90 -2.18 6.96
C MET A 33 -13.90 -3.33 6.76
N GLN A 34 -13.51 -4.36 6.00
CA GLN A 34 -14.36 -5.53 5.73
C GLN A 34 -14.70 -6.31 7.00
N TYR A 35 -13.76 -6.39 7.94
CA TYR A 35 -13.89 -7.09 9.22
C TYR A 35 -13.97 -6.13 10.42
N SER A 36 -14.34 -4.87 10.20
CA SER A 36 -14.48 -3.91 11.31
C SER A 36 -15.66 -4.31 12.20
N ASP A 37 -15.32 -4.87 13.36
CA ASP A 37 -16.27 -5.07 14.45
C ASP A 37 -16.39 -3.76 15.26
N PRO A 38 -17.60 -3.22 15.48
CA PRO A 38 -17.81 -2.01 16.27
C PRO A 38 -17.33 -2.11 17.73
N GLU A 39 -17.33 -3.31 18.31
CA GLU A 39 -16.91 -3.56 19.68
C GLU A 39 -15.38 -3.74 19.79
N TYR A 40 -14.72 -4.25 18.73
CA TYR A 40 -13.28 -4.51 18.70
C TYR A 40 -12.61 -4.07 17.39
N PRO A 41 -12.52 -2.75 17.12
CA PRO A 41 -11.87 -2.27 15.91
C PRO A 41 -10.34 -2.45 16.00
N ILE A 42 -9.75 -3.11 14.99
CA ILE A 42 -8.29 -3.25 14.83
C ILE A 42 -7.66 -1.87 14.56
N ILE A 43 -8.30 -1.10 13.68
CA ILE A 43 -8.02 0.32 13.40
C ILE A 43 -9.37 1.01 13.46
N ARG A 44 -9.42 2.25 13.97
CA ARG A 44 -10.66 3.03 13.93
C ARG A 44 -11.14 3.16 12.47
N PHE A 45 -12.43 2.90 12.25
CA PHE A 45 -13.01 2.83 10.92
C PHE A 45 -12.79 4.12 10.10
N ASP A 46 -12.92 5.30 10.72
CA ASP A 46 -12.71 6.60 10.09
C ASP A 46 -11.28 6.78 9.57
N TRP A 47 -10.30 6.30 10.32
CA TRP A 47 -8.90 6.29 9.91
C TRP A 47 -8.63 5.27 8.80
N ALA A 48 -9.21 4.07 8.89
CA ALA A 48 -9.06 3.04 7.87
C ALA A 48 -9.58 3.53 6.50
N VAL A 49 -10.75 4.18 6.48
CA VAL A 49 -11.31 4.79 5.25
C VAL A 49 -10.39 5.89 4.71
N SER A 50 -10.00 6.85 5.56
CA SER A 50 -9.16 7.98 5.11
C SER A 50 -7.81 7.53 4.53
N ILE A 51 -7.17 6.54 5.18
CA ILE A 51 -5.89 6.00 4.70
C ILE A 51 -6.10 5.19 3.41
N HIS A 52 -7.18 4.43 3.30
CA HIS A 52 -7.49 3.65 2.10
C HIS A 52 -7.70 4.57 0.88
N ASP A 53 -8.52 5.61 1.03
CA ASP A 53 -8.84 6.54 -0.06
C ASP A 53 -7.61 7.30 -0.54
N ILE A 54 -6.80 7.83 0.39
CA ILE A 54 -5.55 8.53 0.05
C ILE A 54 -4.57 7.56 -0.61
N SER A 55 -4.42 6.34 -0.10
CA SER A 55 -3.53 5.34 -0.68
C SER A 55 -3.96 4.94 -2.09
N GLY A 56 -5.27 4.87 -2.33
CA GLY A 56 -5.85 4.53 -3.65
C GLY A 56 -5.68 5.64 -4.69
N ILE A 57 -5.65 6.90 -4.27
CA ILE A 57 -5.41 8.05 -5.17
C ILE A 57 -3.92 8.17 -5.53
N ILE A 58 -3.03 7.86 -4.58
CA ILE A 58 -1.57 8.06 -4.76
C ILE A 58 -0.91 6.92 -5.54
N LEU A 59 -1.42 5.68 -5.42
CA LEU A 59 -0.89 4.49 -6.08
C LEU A 59 -0.91 4.60 -7.62
#